data_AF-K9T6W4-F1
#
_entry.id   AF-K9T6W4-F1
#
_cell.length_a   1.000
_cell.length_b   1.000
_cell.length_c   1.000
_cell.angle_alpha   90.00
_cell.angle_beta   90.00
_cell.angle_gamma   90.00
#
_symmetry.space_group_name_H-M   'P 1'
#
loop_
_entity.id
_entity.type
_entity.pdbx_description
1 polymer ?
#
loop_
_entity_poly.entity_id
_entity_poly.type
_entity_poly.pdbx_seq_one_letter_code
_entity_poly.pdbx_strand_id
1 'polypeptide(L)'
;MTYKGFKNYSTWLVHLWLTKEENTHNQLQVLAADARNKIEALAKEIEALVTDFNNPLSGHNSLYTEILQEAFDEVDWEEIAQAFLSEER
;
A
#
# COMPACT_ATOMS: atom_id res chain seq x y z
N MET A 1 -12.64 0.68 -16.00
CA MET A 1 -13.53 1.35 -15.02
C MET A 1 -12.70 1.60 -13.79
N THR A 2 -12.80 2.77 -13.15
CA THR A 2 -12.11 3.07 -11.89
C THR A 2 -13.05 2.80 -10.71
N TYR A 3 -12.51 2.31 -9.60
CA TYR A 3 -13.20 2.15 -8.33
C TYR A 3 -12.82 3.29 -7.39
N LYS A 4 -13.75 4.22 -7.17
CA LYS A 4 -13.55 5.39 -6.29
C LYS A 4 -12.25 6.17 -6.58
N GLY A 5 -11.91 6.32 -7.85
CA GLY A 5 -10.70 7.03 -8.30
C GLY A 5 -9.46 6.16 -8.47
N PHE A 6 -9.48 4.92 -7.99
CA PHE A 6 -8.39 3.95 -8.15
C PHE A 6 -8.69 2.94 -9.27
N LYS A 7 -7.67 2.22 -9.73
CA LYS A 7 -7.78 1.22 -10.80
C LYS A 7 -8.68 0.03 -10.43
N ASN A 8 -8.63 -0.42 -9.18
CA ASN A 8 -9.42 -1.54 -8.69
C ASN A 8 -9.77 -1.42 -7.19
N TYR A 9 -10.53 -2.39 -6.68
CA TYR A 9 -10.97 -2.40 -5.28
C TYR A 9 -9.81 -2.62 -4.30
N SER A 10 -8.89 -3.54 -4.60
CA SER A 10 -7.76 -3.87 -3.74
C SER A 10 -6.87 -2.64 -3.52
N THR A 11 -6.52 -1.91 -4.59
CA THR A 11 -5.75 -0.67 -4.50
C THR A 11 -6.45 0.38 -3.63
N TRP A 12 -7.74 0.61 -3.86
CA TRP A 12 -8.51 1.56 -3.05
C TRP A 12 -8.57 1.16 -1.57
N LEU A 13 -8.77 -0.13 -1.29
CA LEU A 13 -8.92 -0.63 0.07
C LEU A 13 -7.62 -0.46 0.87
N VAL A 14 -6.48 -0.80 0.26
CA VAL A 14 -5.17 -0.61 0.89
C VAL A 14 -4.91 0.87 1.13
N HIS A 15 -5.10 1.73 0.12
CA HIS A 15 -4.96 3.18 0.30
C HIS A 15 -5.86 3.73 1.42
N LEU A 16 -7.11 3.26 1.52
CA LEU A 16 -8.03 3.66 2.57
C LEU A 16 -7.53 3.26 3.96
N TRP A 17 -6.92 2.08 4.09
CA TRP A 17 -6.37 1.62 5.37
C TRP A 17 -5.17 2.48 5.77
N LEU A 18 -4.24 2.70 4.83
CA LEU A 18 -3.02 3.50 5.01
C LEU A 18 -3.29 4.96 5.41
N THR A 19 -4.44 5.51 5.02
CA THR A 19 -4.85 6.89 5.34
C THR A 19 -5.67 7.01 6.63
N LYS A 20 -6.18 5.90 7.16
CA LYS A 20 -7.05 5.89 8.36
C LYS A 20 -6.35 5.50 9.64
N GLU A 21 -5.28 4.71 9.57
CA GLU A 21 -4.49 4.36 10.74
C GLU A 21 -3.40 5.40 10.95
N GLU A 22 -3.48 6.14 12.06
CA GLU A 22 -2.66 7.33 12.31
C GLU A 22 -1.16 7.02 12.33
N ASN A 23 -0.74 5.89 12.90
CA ASN A 23 0.69 5.55 12.97
C ASN A 23 1.24 5.22 11.59
N THR A 24 0.54 4.39 10.83
CA THR A 24 0.89 3.98 9.47
C THR A 24 0.91 5.18 8.55
N HIS A 25 -0.08 6.08 8.67
CA HIS A 25 -0.11 7.31 7.88
C HIS A 25 1.12 8.19 8.17
N ASN A 26 1.45 8.41 9.46
CA ASN A 26 2.62 9.21 9.84
C ASN A 26 3.93 8.56 9.35
N GLN A 27 4.07 7.24 9.42
CA GLN A 27 5.22 6.51 8.89
C GLN A 27 5.35 6.70 7.37
N LEU A 28 4.23 6.64 6.65
CA LEU A 28 4.21 6.83 5.21
C LEU A 28 4.56 8.24 4.77
N GLN A 29 4.16 9.27 5.52
CA GLN A 29 4.58 10.66 5.24
C GLN A 29 6.11 10.80 5.35
N VAL A 30 6.74 10.14 6.33
CA VAL A 30 8.21 10.12 6.43
C VAL A 30 8.84 9.40 5.23
N LEU A 31 8.31 8.24 4.85
CA LEU A 31 8.80 7.47 3.70
C LEU A 31 8.62 8.24 2.37
N ALA A 32 7.52 8.95 2.19
CA ALA A 32 7.24 9.76 1.01
C ALA A 32 8.24 10.92 0.88
N ALA A 33 8.49 11.64 1.98
CA ALA A 33 9.50 12.68 2.04
C ALA A 33 10.92 12.15 1.71
N ASP A 34 11.28 10.98 2.24
CA ASP A 34 12.58 10.34 2.00
C ASP A 34 12.74 9.81 0.56
N ALA A 35 11.64 9.37 -0.06
CA ALA A 35 11.63 8.86 -1.43
C ALA A 35 11.94 9.95 -2.47
N ARG A 36 11.83 11.24 -2.13
CA ARG A 36 12.13 12.38 -3.02
C ARG A 36 11.46 12.27 -4.40
N ASN A 37 10.16 11.99 -4.43
CA ASN A 37 9.35 11.76 -5.65
C ASN A 37 9.72 10.50 -6.47
N LYS A 38 10.46 9.54 -5.91
CA LYS A 38 10.70 8.25 -6.58
C LYS A 38 9.54 7.29 -6.28
N ILE A 39 8.54 7.30 -7.16
CA ILE A 39 7.33 6.47 -7.07
C ILE A 39 7.66 4.99 -6.86
N GLU A 40 8.53 4.41 -7.68
CA GLU A 40 8.89 2.98 -7.59
C GLU A 40 9.54 2.60 -6.26
N ALA A 41 10.33 3.50 -5.67
CA ALA A 41 10.97 3.25 -4.38
C ALA A 41 9.92 3.26 -3.26
N LEU A 42 9.06 4.28 -3.26
CA LEU A 42 7.98 4.39 -2.28
C LEU A 42 6.98 3.23 -2.40
N ALA A 43 6.65 2.81 -3.62
CA ALA A 43 5.73 1.69 -3.87
C ALA A 43 6.24 0.39 -3.22
N LYS A 44 7.54 0.08 -3.34
CA LYS A 44 8.14 -1.10 -2.71
C LYS A 44 8.14 -1.04 -1.19
N GLU A 45 8.41 0.13 -0.63
CA GLU A 45 8.36 0.31 0.83
C GLU A 45 6.93 0.17 1.36
N ILE A 46 5.93 0.70 0.65
CA ILE A 46 4.51 0.53 0.97
C ILE A 46 4.11 -0.94 0.89
N GLU A 47 4.49 -1.62 -0.19
CA GLU A 47 4.22 -3.05 -0.38
C GLU A 47 4.76 -3.85 0.80
N ALA A 48 6.05 -3.73 1.12
CA ALA A 48 6.66 -4.43 2.24
C ALA A 48 6.00 -4.09 3.59
N LEU A 49 5.65 -2.82 3.82
CA LEU A 49 4.95 -2.37 5.02
C LEU A 49 3.62 -3.12 5.21
N VAL A 50 2.89 -3.36 4.12
CA VAL A 50 1.57 -3.99 4.13
C VAL A 50 1.69 -5.52 4.14
N THR A 51 2.51 -6.10 3.28
CA THR A 51 2.56 -7.55 3.05
C THR A 51 3.44 -8.30 4.05
N ASP A 52 4.48 -7.64 4.59
CA ASP A 52 5.42 -8.26 5.52
C ASP A 52 5.27 -7.73 6.95
N PHE A 53 5.30 -6.41 7.14
CA PHE A 53 5.43 -5.83 8.49
C PHE A 53 4.10 -5.72 9.24
N ASN A 54 3.00 -5.35 8.56
CA ASN A 54 1.66 -5.24 9.16
C ASN A 54 0.73 -6.42 8.84
N ASN A 55 1.28 -7.49 8.26
CA ASN A 55 0.52 -8.69 7.94
C ASN A 55 0.66 -9.74 9.06
N PRO A 56 -0.39 -10.00 9.85
CA PRO A 56 -0.34 -10.99 10.92
C PRO A 56 -0.22 -12.44 10.41
N LEU A 57 -0.40 -12.65 9.11
CA LEU A 57 -0.24 -13.96 8.46
C LEU A 57 1.09 -14.07 7.70
N SER A 58 1.96 -13.06 7.73
CA SER A 58 3.28 -13.14 7.07
C SER A 58 4.12 -14.27 7.66
N GLY A 59 4.83 -15.01 6.80
CA GLY A 59 5.65 -16.16 7.18
C GLY A 59 4.86 -17.45 7.51
N HIS A 60 3.53 -17.41 7.45
CA HIS A 60 2.68 -18.60 7.59
C HIS A 60 2.30 -19.17 6.22
N ASN A 61 2.11 -20.49 6.15
CA ASN A 61 1.63 -21.17 4.94
C ASN A 61 0.25 -21.78 5.22
N SER A 62 -0.79 -21.24 4.59
CA SER A 62 -2.18 -21.71 4.72
C SER A 62 -3.03 -21.27 3.53
N LEU A 63 -4.23 -21.83 3.38
CA LEU A 63 -5.19 -21.33 2.38
C LEU A 63 -5.47 -19.83 2.52
N TYR A 64 -5.50 -19.31 3.75
CA TYR A 64 -5.78 -17.89 4.01
C TYR A 64 -4.65 -16.98 3.52
N THR A 65 -3.40 -17.42 3.63
CA THR A 65 -2.24 -16.66 3.15
C THR A 65 -2.18 -16.66 1.63
N GLU A 66 -2.53 -17.76 0.97
CA GLU A 66 -2.61 -17.83 -0.49
C GLU A 66 -3.70 -16.90 -1.05
N ILE A 67 -4.90 -16.91 -0.46
CA ILE A 67 -6.00 -16.02 -0.89
C ILE A 67 -5.64 -14.54 -0.62
N LEU A 68 -4.98 -14.26 0.50
CA LEU A 68 -4.55 -12.90 0.82
C LEU A 68 -3.46 -12.43 -0.16
N GLN A 69 -2.50 -13.29 -0.51
CA GLN A 69 -1.47 -13.00 -1.49
C GLN A 69 -2.07 -12.72 -2.87
N GLU A 70 -3.04 -13.53 -3.32
CA GLU A 70 -3.77 -13.28 -4.57
C GLU A 70 -4.44 -11.90 -4.57
N ALA A 71 -5.00 -11.46 -3.43
CA ALA A 71 -5.57 -10.12 -3.32
C ALA A 71 -4.51 -9.01 -3.34
N PHE A 72 -3.31 -9.25 -2.81
CA PHE A 72 -2.17 -8.33 -2.87
C PHE A 72 -1.58 -8.22 -4.27
N ASP A 73 -1.55 -9.31 -5.04
CA ASP A 73 -1.05 -9.32 -6.42
C ASP A 73 -1.87 -8.41 -7.36
N GLU A 74 -3.13 -8.14 -7.01
CA GLU A 74 -4.01 -7.21 -7.71
C GLU A 74 -3.78 -5.73 -7.32
N VAL A 75 -3.02 -5.45 -6.25
CA VAL A 75 -2.81 -4.07 -5.77
C VAL A 75 -1.85 -3.33 -6.70
N ASP A 76 -2.26 -2.14 -7.15
CA ASP A 76 -1.39 -1.23 -7.89
C ASP A 76 -0.61 -0.34 -6.91
N TRP A 77 0.53 -0.83 -6.42
CA TRP A 77 1.33 -0.14 -5.40
C TRP A 77 1.88 1.22 -5.87
N GLU A 78 2.15 1.38 -7.17
CA GLU A 78 2.58 2.65 -7.74
C GLU A 78 1.46 3.69 -7.74
N GLU A 79 0.21 3.29 -8.00
CA GLU A 79 -0.96 4.17 -7.89
C GLU A 79 -1.13 4.71 -6.46
N ILE A 80 -0.89 3.87 -5.45
CA ILE A 80 -0.90 4.29 -4.04
C ILE A 80 0.23 5.27 -3.75
N ALA A 81 1.46 4.95 -4.15
CA ALA A 81 2.62 5.83 -3.96
C ALA A 81 2.42 7.20 -4.63
N GLN A 82 1.83 7.23 -5.82
CA GLN A 82 1.47 8.47 -6.51
C GLN A 82 0.45 9.30 -5.74
N ALA A 83 -0.57 8.67 -5.16
CA ALA A 83 -1.57 9.36 -4.35
C ALA A 83 -0.90 10.10 -3.17
N PHE A 84 -0.04 9.42 -2.41
CA PHE A 84 0.69 10.03 -1.29
C PHE A 84 1.60 11.19 -1.71
N LEU A 85 2.38 11.03 -2.78
CA LEU A 85 3.25 12.10 -3.29
C LEU A 85 2.47 13.29 -3.86
N SER A 86 1.21 13.07 -4.28
CA SER A 86 0.35 14.15 -4.77
C SER A 86 -0.31 14.96 -3.65
N GLU A 87 -0.53 14.35 -2.47
CA GLU A 87 -1.08 15.03 -1.28
C GLU A 87 -0.07 15.96 -0.61
N GLU A 88 1.24 15.70 -0.76
CA GLU A 88 2.31 16.56 -0.21
C GLU A 88 2.56 17.86 -1.02
N ARG A 89 1.93 18.03 -2.19
CA ARG A 89 2.09 19.21 -3.07
C ARG A 89 1.04 20.29 -2.82
#